data_AF-A0A6P6V086-F1
#
_entry.id   AF-A0A6P6V086-F1
#
_cell.length_a   1.000
_cell.length_b   1.000
_cell.length_c   1.000
_cell.angle_alpha   90.00
_cell.angle_beta   90.00
_cell.angle_gamma   90.00
#
_symmetry.space_group_name_H-M   'P 1'
#
loop_
_entity.id
_entity.type
_entity.pdbx_description
1 polymer ?
#
loop_
_entity_poly.entity_id
_entity_poly.type
_entity_poly.pdbx_seq_one_letter_code
_entity_poly.pdbx_strand_id
1 'polypeptide(L)'
;MTPFQALYGYKPPKLSSKRDDTQVVVAEDWLRERVNWNPLWRENLLKAHNKMKQFADKHITDRSFTEGDWVYLTLQLYRQTIVALRKNLKLVAKYYGQYHVEKRIGSVAYKLKLPRGTAIHPIFHVSLLKPSAKGTPISSELPQISDEKFFTITPTTVLDRRVINRNGQQLEQVLIC
;
A
#
# COMPACT_ATOMS: atom_id res chain seq x y z
N MET A 1 -15.20 -24.50 4.20
CA MET A 1 -15.24 -24.64 2.72
C MET A 1 -13.88 -24.19 2.19
N THR A 2 -13.18 -24.99 1.38
CA THR A 2 -11.90 -24.54 0.80
C THR A 2 -12.16 -23.61 -0.39
N PRO A 3 -11.26 -22.67 -0.72
CA PRO A 3 -11.43 -21.79 -1.89
C PRO A 3 -11.67 -22.55 -3.20
N PHE A 4 -11.00 -23.70 -3.38
CA PHE A 4 -11.23 -24.59 -4.51
C PHE A 4 -12.68 -25.08 -4.58
N GLN A 5 -13.22 -25.59 -3.47
CA GLN A 5 -14.58 -26.12 -3.44
C GLN A 5 -15.63 -25.02 -3.65
N ALA A 6 -15.37 -23.81 -3.15
CA ALA A 6 -16.22 -22.66 -3.41
C ALA A 6 -16.25 -22.25 -4.89
N LEU A 7 -15.10 -22.32 -5.57
CA LEU A 7 -14.98 -21.96 -6.99
C LEU A 7 -15.57 -23.02 -7.92
N TYR A 8 -15.33 -24.30 -7.64
CA TYR A 8 -15.62 -25.39 -8.57
C TYR A 8 -16.81 -26.27 -8.17
N GLY A 9 -17.38 -26.11 -6.97
CA GLY A 9 -18.53 -26.88 -6.50
C GLY A 9 -18.24 -28.33 -6.10
N TYR A 10 -17.03 -28.84 -6.33
CA TYR A 10 -16.58 -30.15 -5.88
C TYR A 10 -15.33 -30.07 -5.01
N LYS A 11 -15.10 -31.10 -4.18
CA LYS A 11 -13.92 -31.15 -3.30
C LYS A 11 -12.65 -31.31 -4.15
N PRO A 12 -11.54 -30.62 -3.81
CA PRO A 12 -10.30 -30.77 -4.56
C PRO A 12 -9.89 -32.24 -4.65
N PRO A 13 -9.45 -32.71 -5.84
CA PRO A 13 -9.02 -34.08 -6.02
C PRO A 13 -7.90 -34.35 -5.02
N LYS A 14 -8.10 -35.35 -4.16
CA LYS A 14 -7.09 -35.74 -3.19
C LYS A 14 -5.94 -36.34 -3.99
N LEU A 15 -4.76 -35.74 -3.92
CA LEU A 15 -3.51 -36.35 -4.38
C LEU A 15 -3.11 -37.47 -3.40
N SER A 16 -4.02 -38.41 -3.15
CA SER A 16 -3.75 -39.63 -2.42
C SER A 16 -3.66 -40.73 -3.45
N SER A 17 -2.45 -41.23 -3.69
CA SER A 17 -2.28 -42.64 -4.03
C SER A 17 -3.18 -43.43 -3.06
N LYS A 18 -4.08 -44.27 -3.58
CA LYS A 18 -4.97 -45.10 -2.75
C LYS A 18 -4.11 -45.78 -1.69
N ARG A 19 -4.48 -45.60 -0.42
CA ARG A 19 -3.62 -45.90 0.75
C ARG A 19 -3.51 -47.37 1.09
N ASP A 20 -4.16 -48.26 0.34
CA ASP A 20 -4.46 -49.58 0.86
C ASP A 20 -3.79 -50.75 0.13
N ASP A 21 -3.02 -50.56 -0.95
CA ASP A 21 -2.30 -51.67 -1.57
C ASP A 21 -0.99 -51.20 -2.22
N THR A 22 0.08 -51.07 -1.43
CA THR A 22 1.43 -50.94 -1.98
C THR A 22 2.15 -52.25 -1.72
N GLN A 23 2.41 -53.07 -2.75
CA GLN A 23 3.10 -54.37 -2.58
C GLN A 23 4.57 -54.25 -2.14
N VAL A 24 5.07 -53.03 -1.97
CA VAL A 24 6.47 -52.73 -1.67
C VAL A 24 6.60 -52.31 -0.21
N VAL A 25 7.22 -53.17 0.60
CA VAL A 25 7.41 -52.98 2.06
C VAL A 25 8.06 -51.63 2.39
N VAL A 26 9.09 -51.23 1.65
CA VAL A 26 9.78 -49.93 1.86
C VAL A 26 8.83 -48.73 1.71
N ALA A 27 7.86 -48.82 0.80
CA ALA A 27 6.89 -47.75 0.60
C ALA A 27 5.86 -47.71 1.74
N GLU A 28 5.50 -48.86 2.32
CA GLU A 28 4.61 -48.93 3.48
C GLU A 28 5.25 -48.35 4.74
N ASP A 29 6.52 -48.65 4.99
CA ASP A 29 7.26 -48.11 6.14
C ASP A 29 7.36 -46.58 6.05
N TRP A 30 7.70 -46.05 4.86
CA TRP A 30 7.73 -44.61 4.61
C TRP A 30 6.36 -43.94 4.80
N LEU A 31 5.28 -44.61 4.39
CA LEU A 31 3.90 -44.12 4.60
C LEU A 31 3.52 -44.10 6.10
N ARG A 32 3.89 -45.13 6.86
CA ARG A 32 3.66 -45.20 8.32
C ARG A 32 4.41 -44.09 9.05
N GLU A 33 5.69 -43.90 8.74
CA GLU A 33 6.48 -42.80 9.29
C GLU A 33 5.84 -41.45 8.98
N ARG A 34 5.42 -41.23 7.74
CA ARG A 34 4.75 -39.97 7.34
C ARG A 34 3.44 -39.75 8.11
N VAL A 35 2.62 -40.79 8.29
CA VAL A 35 1.38 -40.69 9.08
C VAL A 35 1.69 -40.36 10.55
N ASN A 36 2.74 -40.96 11.11
CA ASN A 36 3.20 -40.68 12.47
C ASN A 36 3.70 -39.24 12.65
N TRP A 37 4.37 -38.66 11.64
CA TRP A 37 4.88 -37.27 11.69
C TRP A 37 3.83 -36.18 11.38
N ASN A 38 2.76 -36.52 10.64
CA ASN A 38 1.69 -35.57 10.31
C ASN A 38 1.12 -34.77 11.50
N PRO A 39 0.78 -35.36 12.67
CA PRO A 39 0.30 -34.59 13.82
C PRO A 39 1.33 -33.57 14.30
N LEU A 40 2.60 -33.96 14.41
CA LEU A 40 3.68 -33.06 14.83
C LEU A 40 3.86 -31.91 13.83
N TRP A 41 3.84 -32.18 12.53
CA TRP A 41 3.95 -31.13 11.52
C TRP A 41 2.79 -30.14 11.56
N ARG A 42 1.56 -30.64 11.76
CA ARG A 42 0.38 -29.78 11.93
C ARG A 42 0.50 -28.90 13.17
N GLU A 43 0.96 -29.47 14.28
CA GLU A 43 1.17 -28.72 15.52
C GLU A 43 2.24 -27.64 15.33
N ASN A 44 3.37 -27.97 14.71
CA ASN A 44 4.45 -27.01 14.45
C ASN A 44 4.01 -25.89 13.49
N LEU A 45 3.26 -26.23 12.45
CA LEU A 45 2.67 -25.24 11.55
C LEU A 45 1.70 -24.31 12.29
N LEU A 46 0.85 -24.86 13.17
CA LEU A 46 -0.08 -24.07 13.96
C LEU A 46 0.66 -23.14 14.93
N LYS A 47 1.71 -23.64 15.60
CA LYS A 47 2.60 -22.84 16.46
C LYS A 47 3.25 -21.69 15.69
N ALA A 48 3.80 -21.97 14.50
CA ALA A 48 4.39 -20.95 13.64
C ALA A 48 3.35 -19.89 13.22
N HIS A 49 2.17 -20.33 12.78
CA HIS A 49 1.08 -19.43 12.40
C HIS A 49 0.63 -18.54 13.57
N ASN A 50 0.46 -19.11 14.76
CA ASN A 50 0.09 -18.36 15.96
C ASN A 50 1.16 -17.35 16.35
N LYS A 51 2.44 -17.71 16.26
CA LYS A 51 3.56 -16.80 16.51
C LYS A 51 3.54 -15.63 15.53
N MET A 52 3.38 -15.90 14.24
CA MET A 52 3.25 -14.86 13.20
C MET A 52 2.07 -13.93 13.48
N LYS A 53 0.92 -14.48 13.85
CA LYS A 53 -0.27 -13.71 14.22
C LYS A 53 -0.01 -12.80 15.42
N GLN A 54 0.56 -13.34 16.50
CA GLN A 54 0.89 -12.55 17.70
C GLN A 54 1.83 -11.36 17.39
N PHE A 55 2.86 -11.59 16.56
CA PHE A 55 3.76 -10.50 16.15
C PHE A 55 3.08 -9.46 15.27
N ALA A 56 2.20 -9.89 14.34
CA ALA A 56 1.44 -8.96 13.50
C ALA A 56 0.48 -8.12 14.35
N ASP A 57 -0.33 -8.77 15.18
CA ASP A 57 -1.36 -8.14 16.02
C ASP A 57 -0.72 -7.13 17.00
N LYS A 58 0.50 -7.41 17.51
CA LYS A 58 1.23 -6.48 18.39
C LYS A 58 1.50 -5.10 17.76
N HIS A 59 1.65 -5.04 16.43
CA HIS A 59 1.91 -3.80 15.70
C HIS A 59 0.66 -3.16 15.09
N ILE A 60 -0.47 -3.89 15.07
CA ILE A 60 -1.76 -3.35 14.65
C ILE A 60 -2.31 -2.55 15.83
N THR A 61 -2.49 -1.24 15.60
CA THR A 61 -3.10 -0.34 16.59
C THR A 61 -4.47 0.04 16.07
N ASP A 62 -5.50 -0.21 16.88
CA ASP A 62 -6.84 0.29 16.60
C ASP A 62 -6.81 1.81 16.70
N ARG A 63 -7.08 2.46 15.57
CA ARG A 63 -7.19 3.91 15.47
C ARG A 63 -8.63 4.23 15.12
N SER A 64 -9.18 5.20 15.82
CA SER A 64 -10.49 5.76 15.50
C SER A 64 -10.40 7.27 15.59
N PHE A 65 -11.15 7.94 14.74
CA PHE A 65 -11.22 9.39 14.67
C PHE A 65 -12.68 9.83 14.71
N THR A 66 -12.91 11.04 15.17
CA THR A 66 -14.22 11.68 15.19
C THR A 66 -14.30 12.79 14.16
N GLU A 67 -15.52 13.18 13.80
CA GLU A 67 -15.76 14.35 12.95
C GLU A 67 -15.33 15.58 13.74
N GLY A 68 -14.46 16.42 13.17
CA GLY A 68 -13.81 17.50 13.92
C GLY A 68 -12.31 17.33 14.12
N ASP A 69 -11.81 16.09 14.06
CA ASP A 69 -10.41 15.82 14.34
C ASP A 69 -9.49 16.26 13.21
N TRP A 70 -8.30 16.73 13.60
CA TRP A 70 -7.22 17.06 12.68
C TRP A 70 -6.30 15.87 12.50
N VAL A 71 -6.11 15.47 11.24
CA VAL A 71 -5.28 14.32 10.89
C VAL A 71 -4.29 14.66 9.80
N TYR A 72 -3.11 14.05 9.88
CA TYR A 72 -2.15 13.99 8.79
C TYR A 72 -2.51 12.84 7.84
N LEU A 73 -2.40 13.10 6.53
CA LEU A 73 -2.58 12.08 5.50
C LEU A 73 -1.24 11.50 5.08
N THR A 74 -1.11 10.18 5.11
CA THR A 74 0.08 9.47 4.61
C THR A 74 -0.15 9.09 3.16
N LEU A 75 0.67 9.61 2.24
CA LEU A 75 0.64 9.22 0.82
C LEU A 75 1.93 8.50 0.44
N GLN A 76 1.81 7.36 -0.23
CA GLN A 76 2.94 6.67 -0.84
C GLN A 76 3.11 7.15 -2.28
N LEU A 77 3.74 8.32 -2.46
CA LEU A 77 3.97 8.93 -3.77
C LEU A 77 4.66 8.00 -4.77
N TYR A 78 5.55 7.11 -4.32
CA TYR A 78 6.27 6.22 -5.24
C TYR A 78 5.38 5.15 -5.91
N ARG A 79 4.23 4.80 -5.31
CA ARG A 79 3.22 3.90 -5.93
C ARG A 79 2.17 4.68 -6.71
N GLN A 80 2.09 5.98 -6.46
CA GLN A 80 1.18 6.92 -7.11
C GLN A 80 2.01 7.81 -8.04
N THR A 81 2.39 7.29 -9.20
CA THR A 81 3.07 8.03 -10.29
C THR A 81 2.37 9.34 -10.68
N ILE A 82 1.10 9.46 -10.29
CA ILE A 82 0.22 10.60 -10.52
C ILE A 82 0.48 11.76 -9.54
N VAL A 83 1.19 11.57 -8.42
CA VAL A 83 1.22 12.59 -7.34
C VAL A 83 2.43 13.53 -7.42
N ALA A 84 3.68 13.13 -7.67
CA ALA A 84 4.72 14.11 -8.06
C ALA A 84 5.95 13.43 -8.65
N LEU A 85 6.42 13.81 -9.84
CA LEU A 85 7.75 13.39 -10.31
C LEU A 85 8.83 14.34 -9.74
N ARG A 86 9.09 14.26 -8.43
CA ARG A 86 10.23 14.96 -7.81
C ARG A 86 11.52 14.16 -8.02
N LYS A 87 12.66 14.84 -8.20
CA LYS A 87 13.98 14.22 -8.42
C LYS A 87 14.34 13.13 -7.39
N ASN A 88 13.88 13.26 -6.13
CA ASN A 88 14.16 12.31 -5.04
C ASN A 88 12.90 11.92 -4.25
N LEU A 89 12.13 10.94 -4.74
CA LEU A 89 10.91 10.43 -4.06
C LEU A 89 11.15 9.83 -2.67
N LYS A 90 12.37 9.33 -2.40
CA LYS A 90 12.72 8.64 -1.15
C LYS A 90 12.89 9.59 0.05
N LEU A 91 13.18 10.88 -0.21
CA LEU A 91 13.42 11.90 0.82
C LEU A 91 12.22 12.85 1.02
N VAL A 92 11.07 12.57 0.39
CA VAL A 92 9.87 13.42 0.51
C VAL A 92 9.19 13.19 1.86
N ALA A 93 8.54 14.25 2.36
CA ALA A 93 7.67 14.17 3.53
C ALA A 93 6.63 13.04 3.35
N LYS A 94 6.61 12.10 4.29
CA LYS A 94 5.67 10.97 4.29
C LYS A 94 4.23 11.39 4.64
N TYR A 95 4.10 12.45 5.43
CA TYR A 95 2.84 12.99 5.92
C TYR A 95 2.53 14.31 5.22
N TYR A 96 1.27 14.47 4.82
CA TYR A 96 0.75 15.60 4.07
C TYR A 96 -0.32 16.30 4.87
N GLY A 97 -0.14 17.62 5.01
CA GLY A 97 -1.13 18.58 5.50
C GLY A 97 -1.79 18.26 6.83
N GLN A 98 -2.47 19.24 7.39
CA GLN A 98 -3.47 18.96 8.43
C GLN A 98 -4.82 19.01 7.75
N TYR A 99 -5.47 17.86 7.67
CA TYR A 99 -6.82 17.76 7.10
C TYR A 99 -7.83 17.52 8.20
N HIS A 100 -8.95 18.21 8.06
CA HIS A 100 -10.08 18.03 8.95
C HIS A 100 -10.88 16.80 8.52
N VAL A 101 -11.22 15.94 9.47
CA VAL A 101 -12.16 14.83 9.25
C VAL A 101 -13.56 15.42 9.10
N GLU A 102 -14.06 15.44 7.87
CA GLU A 102 -15.38 15.99 7.53
C GLU A 102 -16.50 15.04 7.94
N LYS A 103 -16.33 13.75 7.64
CA LYS A 103 -17.35 12.73 7.92
C LYS A 103 -16.73 11.37 8.19
N ARG A 104 -17.27 10.61 9.13
CA ARG A 104 -16.96 9.19 9.29
C ARG A 104 -17.91 8.35 8.41
N ILE A 105 -17.37 7.68 7.40
CA ILE A 105 -18.17 6.87 6.46
C ILE A 105 -18.39 5.46 7.02
N GLY A 106 -17.39 4.93 7.74
CA GLY A 106 -17.49 3.64 8.40
C GLY A 106 -16.50 3.50 9.55
N SER A 107 -16.31 2.27 10.05
CA SER A 107 -15.32 1.98 11.08
C SER A 107 -13.90 2.33 10.61
N VAL A 108 -13.63 2.10 9.32
CA VAL A 108 -12.30 2.11 8.71
C VAL A 108 -12.10 3.25 7.71
N ALA A 109 -13.17 3.84 7.17
CA ALA A 109 -13.10 4.85 6.11
C ALA A 109 -13.59 6.23 6.57
N TYR A 110 -12.80 7.26 6.30
CA TYR A 110 -13.05 8.64 6.71
C TYR A 110 -12.93 9.58 5.52
N LYS A 111 -13.84 10.56 5.44
CA LYS A 111 -13.81 11.63 4.44
C LYS A 111 -13.05 12.83 5.01
N LEU A 112 -12.02 13.27 4.30
CA LEU A 112 -11.22 14.42 4.65
C LEU A 112 -11.61 15.66 3.83
N LYS A 113 -11.50 16.83 4.46
CA LYS A 113 -11.64 18.12 3.78
C LYS A 113 -10.34 18.47 3.05
N LEU A 114 -10.23 18.05 1.80
CA LEU A 114 -9.08 18.38 0.93
C LEU A 114 -9.24 19.76 0.25
N PRO A 115 -8.13 20.41 -0.15
CA PRO A 115 -8.17 21.63 -0.94
C PRO A 115 -8.86 21.42 -2.30
N ARG A 116 -9.50 22.47 -2.83
CA ARG A 116 -10.07 22.44 -4.17
C ARG A 116 -8.91 22.31 -5.19
N GLY A 117 -9.01 21.34 -6.11
CA GLY A 117 -7.97 21.05 -7.10
C GLY A 117 -7.14 19.79 -6.85
N THR A 118 -7.42 19.03 -5.79
CA THR A 118 -6.80 17.71 -5.61
C THR A 118 -7.49 16.65 -6.47
N ALA A 119 -6.74 15.96 -7.34
CA ALA A 119 -7.23 14.83 -8.13
C ALA A 119 -7.37 13.52 -7.32
N ILE A 120 -7.17 13.57 -6.00
CA ILE A 120 -7.24 12.41 -5.10
C ILE A 120 -8.64 12.35 -4.47
N HIS A 121 -9.24 11.16 -4.43
CA HIS A 121 -10.53 10.96 -3.78
C HIS A 121 -10.44 11.26 -2.27
N PRO A 122 -11.34 12.08 -1.68
CA PRO A 122 -11.25 12.50 -0.27
C PRO A 122 -11.50 11.39 0.77
N ILE A 123 -11.77 10.15 0.35
CA ILE A 123 -12.08 9.04 1.26
C ILE A 123 -10.83 8.19 1.47
N PHE A 124 -10.40 8.07 2.72
CA PHE A 124 -9.18 7.35 3.09
C PHE A 124 -9.42 6.30 4.17
N HIS A 125 -8.65 5.22 4.07
CA HIS A 125 -8.58 4.18 5.10
C HIS A 125 -7.84 4.68 6.34
N VAL A 126 -8.28 4.26 7.53
CA VAL A 126 -7.77 4.72 8.84
C VAL A 126 -6.26 4.56 9.02
N SER A 127 -5.67 3.51 8.43
CA SER A 127 -4.22 3.26 8.44
C SER A 127 -3.39 4.35 7.76
N LEU A 128 -4.00 5.13 6.85
CA LEU A 128 -3.34 6.25 6.16
C LEU A 128 -3.41 7.54 6.99
N LEU A 129 -4.17 7.55 8.07
CA LEU A 129 -4.39 8.73 8.91
C LEU A 129 -3.52 8.66 10.17
N LYS A 130 -3.01 9.82 10.57
CA LYS A 130 -2.36 10.01 11.87
C LYS A 130 -2.95 11.20 12.61
N PRO A 131 -3.14 11.12 13.93
CA PRO A 131 -3.60 12.27 14.71
C PRO A 131 -2.59 13.42 14.59
N SER A 132 -3.10 14.63 14.40
CA SER A 132 -2.29 15.85 14.36
C SER A 132 -2.47 16.63 15.65
N ALA A 133 -1.36 17.05 16.27
CA ALA A 133 -1.41 18.04 17.34
C ALA A 133 -1.83 19.40 16.75
N LYS A 134 -2.75 20.10 17.42
CA LYS A 134 -3.19 21.45 17.03
C LYS A 134 -1.96 22.37 17.03
N GLY A 135 -1.65 23.00 15.89
CA GLY A 135 -0.72 24.15 15.85
C GLY A 135 0.62 23.98 15.14
N THR A 136 0.98 22.81 14.60
CA THR A 136 2.23 22.68 13.80
C THR A 136 1.94 22.48 12.32
N PRO A 137 1.88 23.55 11.50
CA PRO A 137 1.68 23.40 10.06
C PRO A 137 2.94 22.78 9.42
N ILE A 138 2.93 21.46 9.24
CA ILE A 138 3.89 20.80 8.35
C ILE A 138 3.35 21.02 6.93
N SER A 139 3.73 22.14 6.31
CA SER A 139 3.29 22.42 4.94
C SER A 139 4.07 21.55 3.95
N SER A 140 3.49 20.41 3.62
CA SER A 140 3.70 19.71 2.36
C SER A 140 2.39 19.80 1.60
N GLU A 141 2.24 20.85 0.79
CA GLU A 141 1.08 20.99 -0.09
C GLU A 141 0.91 19.75 -0.95
N LEU A 142 -0.34 19.32 -1.10
CA LEU A 142 -0.66 18.26 -2.05
C LEU A 142 -0.33 18.80 -3.44
N PRO A 143 0.43 18.05 -4.24
CA PRO A 143 0.76 18.47 -5.58
C PRO A 143 -0.51 18.61 -6.42
N GLN A 144 -0.64 19.75 -7.07
CA GLN A 144 -1.71 20.04 -8.02
C GLN A 144 -1.41 19.28 -9.32
N ILE A 145 -2.34 18.43 -9.73
CA ILE A 145 -2.27 17.70 -10.99
C ILE A 145 -3.27 18.42 -11.90
N SER A 146 -2.77 19.04 -12.97
CA SER A 146 -3.61 19.60 -14.03
C SER A 146 -4.37 18.47 -14.74
N ASP A 147 -5.45 18.81 -15.47
CA ASP A 147 -6.29 17.84 -16.18
C ASP A 147 -5.52 17.02 -17.25
N GLU A 148 -4.32 17.46 -17.60
CA GLU A 148 -3.35 16.70 -18.36
C GLU A 148 -2.56 15.81 -17.41
N LYS A 149 -2.46 14.50 -17.70
CA LYS A 149 -1.74 13.48 -16.89
C LYS A 149 -0.21 13.74 -16.74
N PHE A 150 0.24 14.96 -17.00
CA PHE A 150 1.62 15.41 -16.94
C PHE A 150 1.72 16.63 -16.04
N PHE A 151 2.68 16.59 -15.12
CA PHE A 151 3.03 17.76 -14.31
C PHE A 151 3.53 18.88 -15.21
N THR A 152 2.86 20.02 -15.22
CA THR A 152 3.39 21.24 -15.81
C THR A 152 4.51 21.74 -14.89
N ILE A 153 5.75 21.34 -15.17
CA ILE A 153 6.93 21.83 -14.44
C ILE A 153 7.17 23.26 -14.91
N THR A 154 6.67 24.24 -14.14
CA THR A 154 7.02 25.64 -14.36
C THR A 154 8.28 25.97 -13.56
N PRO A 155 9.33 26.53 -14.19
CA PRO A 155 10.53 26.95 -13.47
C PRO A 155 10.19 28.06 -12.47
N THR A 156 10.76 27.99 -11.26
CA THR A 156 10.55 28.98 -10.19
C THR A 156 10.98 30.37 -10.65
N THR A 157 12.17 30.48 -11.24
CA THR A 157 12.67 31.68 -11.90
C THR A 157 13.57 31.28 -13.06
N VAL A 158 13.46 32.03 -14.16
CA VAL A 158 14.33 31.91 -15.32
C VAL A 158 15.46 32.93 -15.17
N LEU A 159 16.69 32.46 -15.03
CA LEU A 159 17.87 33.29 -14.87
C LEU A 159 18.45 33.74 -16.21
N ASP A 160 18.42 32.86 -17.21
CA ASP A 160 19.01 33.14 -18.53
C ASP A 160 18.36 32.27 -19.62
N ARG A 161 18.46 32.71 -20.89
CA ARG A 161 17.94 32.00 -22.07
C ARG A 161 18.96 31.99 -23.19
N ARG A 162 19.17 30.83 -23.80
CA ARG A 162 20.00 30.69 -25.01
C ARG A 162 19.36 29.76 -26.02
N VAL A 163 19.58 30.01 -27.30
CA VAL A 163 19.12 29.14 -28.39
C VAL A 163 20.29 28.30 -28.86
N ILE A 164 20.12 26.98 -28.87
CA ILE A 164 21.11 26.05 -29.44
C ILE A 164 20.52 25.32 -30.64
N ASN A 165 21.34 25.05 -31.65
CA ASN A 165 20.91 24.28 -32.81
C ASN A 165 21.32 22.81 -32.61
N ARG A 166 20.34 21.90 -32.48
CA ARG A 166 20.58 20.44 -32.41
C ARG A 166 19.82 19.77 -33.56
N ASN A 167 20.54 19.02 -34.38
CA ASN A 167 19.99 18.29 -35.54
C ASN A 167 19.14 19.17 -36.48
N GLY A 168 19.57 20.43 -36.70
CA GLY A 168 18.86 21.39 -37.57
C GLY A 168 17.62 22.04 -36.93
N GLN A 169 17.31 21.74 -35.67
CA GLN A 169 16.23 22.38 -34.93
C GLN A 169 16.80 23.35 -33.88
N GLN A 170 16.28 24.57 -33.87
CA GLN A 170 16.55 25.56 -32.83
C GLN A 170 15.78 25.16 -31.55
N LEU A 171 16.52 24.81 -30.50
CA LEU A 171 15.96 24.50 -29.19
C LEU A 171 16.30 25.64 -28.22
N GLU A 172 15.28 26.21 -27.59
CA GLU A 172 15.43 27.19 -26.51
C GLU A 172 15.83 26.47 -25.22
N GLN A 173 17.00 26.81 -24.69
CA GLN A 173 17.49 26.37 -23.39
C GLN A 173 17.35 27.50 -22.39
N VAL A 174 16.86 27.15 -21.20
CA VAL A 174 16.59 28.10 -20.14
C VAL A 174 17.39 27.70 -18.90
N LEU A 175 18.13 28.64 -18.31
CA LEU A 175 18.80 28.48 -17.02
C LEU A 175 17.77 28.75 -15.92
N ILE A 176 17.59 27.80 -15.01
CA ILE A 176 16.56 27.83 -13.96
C ILE A 176 17.27 27.88 -12.59
N CYS A 177 16.74 28.67 -11.65
CA CYS A 177 17.18 28.72 -10.25
C CYS A 177 16.50 27.62 -9.42
#